data_AF-Q68K03-F1
#
_entry.id   AF-Q68K03-F1
#
_cell.length_a   1.000
_cell.length_b   1.000
_cell.length_c   1.000
_cell.angle_alpha   90.00
_cell.angle_beta   90.00
_cell.angle_gamma   90.00
#
_symmetry.space_group_name_H-M   'P 1'
#
loop_
_entity.id
_entity.type
_entity.pdbx_description
1 polymer ?
#
loop_
_entity_poly.entity_id
_entity_poly.type
_entity_poly.pdbx_seq_one_letter_code
_entity_poly.pdbx_strand_id
1 'polypeptide(L)'
;PMYLFLSNLSVVDLCYSSVFAPRMLVNFLVGSKSISYSACIAQHFSFVVFVTTEGFLLAMMAYDRYVAICNPLLYTAVMSKRVCIHLVASSYVGGLVNSLTHTWDLLRLSFCGPNIINPYFCDTNPLLKLACSDTTSMRFACNVIWSYCHVHLRLVMNVLSDISCSIMRSVAKATGWQKAFLLAV
;
A
#
# COMPACT_ATOMS: atom_id res chain seq x y z
N PRO A 1 -15.93 -10.20 -2.99
CA PRO A 1 -14.50 -9.76 -3.04
C PRO A 1 -14.41 -8.23 -3.10
N MET A 2 -14.98 -7.61 -4.14
CA MET A 2 -14.99 -6.14 -4.34
C MET A 2 -15.50 -5.33 -3.13
N TYR A 3 -16.64 -5.68 -2.52
CA TYR A 3 -17.16 -4.94 -1.36
C TYR A 3 -16.21 -4.95 -0.16
N LEU A 4 -15.46 -6.04 0.04
CA LEU A 4 -14.50 -6.14 1.13
C LEU A 4 -13.32 -5.18 0.90
N PHE A 5 -12.81 -5.09 -0.32
CA PHE A 5 -11.77 -4.13 -0.68
C PHE A 5 -12.27 -2.68 -0.57
N LEU A 6 -13.47 -2.40 -1.09
CA LEU A 6 -14.06 -1.07 -1.05
C LEU A 6 -14.32 -0.59 0.39
N SER A 7 -14.80 -1.50 1.26
CA SER A 7 -14.99 -1.20 2.68
C SER A 7 -13.65 -0.86 3.35
N ASN A 8 -12.60 -1.65 3.11
CA ASN A 8 -11.27 -1.34 3.64
C ASN A 8 -10.70 -0.02 3.08
N LEU A 9 -10.91 0.25 1.79
CA LEU A 9 -10.51 1.51 1.17
C LEU A 9 -11.20 2.70 1.87
N SER A 10 -12.52 2.61 2.09
CA SER A 10 -13.26 3.66 2.78
C SER A 10 -12.78 3.87 4.22
N VAL A 11 -12.39 2.81 4.93
CA VAL A 11 -11.80 2.92 6.28
C VAL A 11 -10.45 3.64 6.20
N VAL A 12 -9.60 3.29 5.22
CA VAL A 12 -8.32 3.95 4.99
C VAL A 12 -8.52 5.43 4.66
N ASP A 13 -9.46 5.78 3.79
CA ASP A 13 -9.78 7.17 3.42
C ASP A 13 -10.29 7.99 4.61
N LEU A 14 -11.16 7.39 5.43
CA LEU A 14 -11.66 8.02 6.65
C LEU A 14 -10.54 8.22 7.66
N CYS A 15 -9.69 7.21 7.88
CA CYS A 15 -8.54 7.31 8.76
C CYS A 15 -7.58 8.40 8.28
N TYR A 16 -7.24 8.39 6.99
CA TYR A 16 -6.41 9.40 6.35
C TYR A 16 -7.01 10.80 6.58
N SER A 17 -8.26 11.02 6.20
CA SER A 17 -8.95 12.30 6.39
C SER A 17 -8.99 12.73 7.86
N SER A 18 -9.23 11.80 8.79
CA SER A 18 -9.27 12.08 10.23
C SER A 18 -7.91 12.43 10.84
N VAL A 19 -6.80 11.99 10.25
CA VAL A 19 -5.46 12.36 10.71
C VAL A 19 -5.06 13.73 10.15
N PHE A 20 -5.41 14.02 8.90
CA PHE A 20 -5.03 15.27 8.23
C PHE A 20 -5.96 16.44 8.52
N ALA A 21 -7.28 16.26 8.48
CA ALA A 21 -8.27 17.32 8.61
C ALA A 21 -8.18 18.09 9.95
N PRO A 22 -8.15 17.46 11.15
CA PRO A 22 -8.06 18.21 12.40
C PRO A 22 -6.72 18.91 12.55
N ARG A 23 -5.63 18.33 12.02
CA ARG A 23 -4.30 18.95 12.05
C ARG A 23 -4.23 20.19 11.15
N MET A 24 -4.77 20.09 9.94
CA MET A 24 -4.87 21.22 9.02
C MET A 24 -5.77 22.34 9.59
N LEU A 25 -6.88 21.98 10.22
CA LEU A 25 -7.81 22.91 10.83
C LEU A 25 -7.20 23.66 12.03
N VAL A 26 -6.49 22.95 12.92
CA VAL A 26 -5.78 23.57 14.07
C VAL A 26 -4.68 24.52 13.59
N ASN A 27 -3.91 24.13 12.57
CA ASN A 27 -2.90 25.00 11.98
C ASN A 27 -3.49 26.30 11.41
N PHE A 28 -4.69 26.21 10.82
CA PHE A 28 -5.37 27.37 10.23
C PHE A 28 -6.03 28.28 11.27
N LEU A 29 -6.71 27.69 12.27
CA LEU A 29 -7.50 28.44 13.27
C LEU A 29 -6.65 29.12 14.34
N VAL A 30 -5.63 28.42 14.85
CA VAL A 30 -4.85 28.91 16.01
C VAL A 30 -3.68 29.78 15.55
N GLY A 31 -3.29 29.69 14.26
CA GLY A 31 -2.08 30.34 13.76
C GLY A 31 -0.82 29.88 14.49
N SER A 32 -0.90 28.79 15.26
CA SER A 32 0.19 28.25 16.07
C SER A 32 1.26 27.69 15.16
N LYS A 33 2.33 28.47 15.02
CA LYS A 33 3.48 28.21 14.16
C LYS A 33 4.47 27.18 14.73
N SER A 34 4.05 26.16 15.49
CA SER A 34 5.00 25.13 15.95
C SER A 34 4.36 23.75 16.12
N ILE A 35 4.72 22.81 15.26
CA ILE A 35 4.45 21.38 15.42
C ILE A 35 5.68 20.75 16.08
N SER A 36 5.46 19.89 17.09
CA SER A 36 6.55 19.11 17.67
C SER A 36 7.13 18.14 16.64
N TYR A 37 8.45 17.94 16.66
CA TYR A 37 9.15 17.00 15.77
C TYR A 37 8.52 15.60 15.78
N SER A 38 8.14 15.11 16.97
CA SER A 38 7.47 13.82 17.14
C SER A 38 6.11 13.75 16.43
N ALA A 39 5.32 14.83 16.48
CA ALA A 39 4.03 14.92 15.82
C ALA A 39 4.17 14.99 14.30
N CYS A 40 5.23 15.64 13.79
CA CYS A 40 5.53 15.63 12.37
C CYS A 40 5.91 14.22 11.86
N ILE A 41 6.81 13.52 12.56
CA ILE A 41 7.17 12.14 12.18
C ILE A 41 5.94 11.23 12.18
N ALA A 42 5.08 11.32 13.20
CA ALA A 42 3.85 10.54 13.27
C ALA A 42 2.89 10.83 12.11
N GLN A 43 2.79 12.10 11.69
CA GLN A 43 1.95 12.50 10.55
C GLN A 43 2.50 11.97 9.22
N HIS A 44 3.80 12.08 9.00
CA HIS A 44 4.44 11.55 7.79
C HIS A 44 4.37 10.01 7.73
N PHE A 45 4.63 9.33 8.85
CA PHE A 45 4.48 7.88 8.95
C PHE A 45 3.05 7.46 8.58
N SER A 46 2.04 8.14 9.15
CA SER A 46 0.63 7.86 8.86
C SER A 46 0.29 8.10 7.38
N PHE A 47 0.77 9.21 6.80
CA PHE A 47 0.60 9.52 5.37
C PHE A 47 1.04 8.35 4.48
N VAL A 48 2.29 7.90 4.68
CA VAL A 48 2.93 6.90 3.84
C VAL A 48 2.23 5.55 4.00
N VAL A 49 1.81 5.15 5.21
CA VAL A 49 1.06 3.90 5.42
C VAL A 49 -0.25 3.92 4.64
N PHE A 50 -1.03 5.00 4.76
CA PHE A 50 -2.36 5.07 4.15
C PHE A 50 -2.27 5.15 2.63
N VAL A 51 -1.42 6.01 2.06
CA VAL A 51 -1.33 6.19 0.59
C VAL A 51 -0.83 4.93 -0.11
N THR A 52 0.09 4.19 0.51
CA THR A 52 0.59 2.92 -0.06
C THR A 52 -0.45 1.82 0.03
N THR A 53 -1.15 1.74 1.17
CA THR A 53 -2.22 0.76 1.38
C THR A 53 -3.39 1.02 0.42
N GLU A 54 -3.77 2.29 0.22
CA GLU A 54 -4.77 2.72 -0.77
C GLU A 54 -4.36 2.27 -2.18
N GLY A 55 -3.14 2.57 -2.61
CA GLY A 55 -2.61 2.16 -3.91
C GLY A 55 -2.62 0.64 -4.11
N PHE A 56 -2.23 -0.14 -3.09
CA PHE A 56 -2.30 -1.60 -3.16
C PHE A 56 -3.74 -2.11 -3.22
N LEU A 57 -4.67 -1.55 -2.44
CA LEU A 57 -6.09 -1.92 -2.50
C LEU A 57 -6.69 -1.61 -3.88
N LEU A 58 -6.36 -0.45 -4.47
CA LEU A 58 -6.77 -0.07 -5.83
C LEU A 58 -6.23 -1.05 -6.89
N ALA A 59 -4.95 -1.40 -6.82
CA ALA A 59 -4.34 -2.38 -7.71
C ALA A 59 -5.04 -3.76 -7.62
N MET A 60 -5.37 -4.18 -6.40
CA MET A 60 -6.09 -5.43 -6.16
C MET A 60 -7.52 -5.41 -6.72
N MET A 61 -8.23 -4.29 -6.61
CA MET A 61 -9.55 -4.13 -7.23
C MET A 61 -9.48 -4.13 -8.76
N ALA A 62 -8.46 -3.51 -9.34
CA ALA A 62 -8.22 -3.56 -10.79
C ALA A 62 -7.95 -5.00 -11.25
N TYR A 63 -7.16 -5.76 -10.48
CA TYR A 63 -6.91 -7.18 -10.75
C TYR A 63 -8.19 -8.04 -10.60
N ASP A 64 -9.00 -7.80 -9.57
CA ASP A 64 -10.30 -8.47 -9.38
C ASP A 64 -11.20 -8.30 -10.61
N ARG A 65 -11.30 -7.07 -11.14
CA ARG A 65 -12.05 -6.78 -12.38
C ARG A 65 -11.43 -7.49 -13.60
N TYR A 66 -10.11 -7.49 -13.73
CA TYR A 66 -9.41 -8.17 -14.82
C TYR A 66 -9.72 -9.68 -14.85
N VAL A 67 -9.61 -10.37 -13.72
CA VAL A 67 -9.89 -11.82 -13.64
C VAL A 67 -11.37 -12.12 -13.90
N ALA A 68 -12.28 -11.28 -13.41
CA ALA A 68 -13.71 -11.44 -13.67
C ALA A 68 -14.04 -11.37 -15.17
N ILE A 69 -13.35 -10.52 -15.92
CA ILE A 69 -13.52 -10.37 -17.38
C ILE A 69 -12.86 -11.52 -18.14
N CYS A 70 -11.60 -11.84 -17.82
CA CYS A 70 -10.84 -12.82 -18.59
C CYS A 70 -11.23 -14.27 -18.29
N ASN A 71 -11.68 -14.59 -17.06
CA ASN A 71 -11.95 -15.97 -16.63
C ASN A 71 -13.20 -16.06 -15.71
N PRO A 72 -14.40 -15.76 -16.21
CA PRO A 72 -15.62 -15.69 -15.38
C PRO A 72 -15.98 -17.01 -14.69
N LEU A 73 -15.75 -18.17 -15.32
CA LEU A 73 -16.04 -19.48 -14.73
C LEU A 73 -15.14 -19.86 -13.55
N LEU A 74 -13.92 -19.33 -13.51
CA LEU A 74 -12.93 -19.62 -12.46
C LEU A 74 -12.85 -18.52 -11.39
N TYR A 75 -13.54 -17.40 -11.61
CA TYR A 75 -13.46 -16.22 -10.76
C TYR A 75 -13.79 -16.50 -9.29
N THR A 76 -14.83 -17.28 -9.01
CA THR A 76 -15.23 -17.62 -7.63
C THR A 76 -14.23 -18.52 -6.92
N ALA A 77 -13.49 -19.35 -7.66
CA ALA A 77 -12.42 -20.19 -7.13
C ALA A 77 -11.15 -19.37 -6.88
N VAL A 78 -10.81 -18.45 -7.79
CA VAL A 78 -9.61 -17.59 -7.69
C VAL A 78 -9.79 -16.53 -6.59
N MET A 79 -10.94 -15.86 -6.55
CA MET A 79 -11.26 -14.77 -5.61
C MET A 79 -12.13 -15.25 -4.43
N SER A 80 -11.64 -16.24 -3.70
CA SER A 80 -12.25 -16.69 -2.44
C SER A 80 -12.12 -15.64 -1.33
N LYS A 81 -13.06 -15.67 -0.36
CA LYS A 81 -13.00 -14.81 0.85
C LYS A 81 -11.65 -14.90 1.57
N ARG A 82 -11.07 -16.11 1.68
CA ARG A 82 -9.76 -16.31 2.34
C ARG A 82 -8.63 -15.57 1.60
N VAL A 83 -8.62 -15.66 0.28
CA VAL A 83 -7.64 -14.98 -0.59
C VAL A 83 -7.80 -13.47 -0.45
N CYS A 84 -9.03 -12.95 -0.50
CA CYS A 84 -9.30 -11.52 -0.26
C CYS A 84 -8.78 -11.04 1.10
N ILE A 85 -9.01 -11.80 2.18
CA ILE A 85 -8.52 -11.44 3.52
C ILE A 85 -6.98 -11.40 3.55
N HIS A 86 -6.32 -12.39 2.96
CA HIS A 86 -4.86 -12.41 2.85
C HIS A 86 -4.31 -11.24 2.04
N LEU A 87 -4.97 -10.88 0.93
CA LEU A 87 -4.58 -9.76 0.09
C LEU A 87 -4.70 -8.44 0.85
N VAL A 88 -5.82 -8.21 1.52
CA VAL A 88 -6.00 -7.03 2.38
C VAL A 88 -4.93 -6.97 3.46
N ALA A 89 -4.71 -8.07 4.20
CA ALA A 89 -3.68 -8.13 5.22
C ALA A 89 -2.28 -7.83 4.64
N SER A 90 -1.95 -8.35 3.46
CA SER A 90 -0.68 -8.11 2.80
C SER A 90 -0.50 -6.65 2.35
N SER A 91 -1.59 -5.97 1.98
CA SER A 91 -1.58 -4.54 1.64
C SER A 91 -1.26 -3.69 2.87
N TYR A 92 -1.90 -3.97 4.01
CA TYR A 92 -1.63 -3.26 5.27
C TYR A 92 -0.20 -3.52 5.79
N VAL A 93 0.25 -4.78 5.79
CA VAL A 93 1.63 -5.12 6.17
C VAL A 93 2.63 -4.45 5.23
N GLY A 94 2.31 -4.43 3.93
CA GLY A 94 3.12 -3.76 2.92
C GLY A 94 3.28 -2.26 3.19
N GLY A 95 2.18 -1.57 3.45
CA GLY A 95 2.19 -0.15 3.77
C GLY A 95 2.92 0.18 5.08
N LEU A 96 2.79 -0.68 6.09
CA LEU A 96 3.53 -0.54 7.36
C LEU A 96 5.04 -0.65 7.17
N VAL A 97 5.50 -1.68 6.45
CA VAL A 97 6.94 -1.88 6.19
C VAL A 97 7.50 -0.72 5.37
N ASN A 98 6.79 -0.26 4.33
CA ASN A 98 7.21 0.90 3.53
C ASN A 98 7.32 2.18 4.36
N SER A 99 6.38 2.39 5.28
CA SER A 99 6.39 3.57 6.13
C SER A 99 7.49 3.53 7.20
N LEU A 100 7.79 2.35 7.74
CA LEU A 100 8.93 2.14 8.63
C LEU A 100 10.25 2.43 7.94
N THR A 101 10.43 1.99 6.68
CA THR A 101 11.63 2.32 5.90
C THR A 101 11.76 3.82 5.65
N HIS A 102 10.66 4.50 5.30
CA HIS A 102 10.62 5.95 5.16
C HIS A 102 11.03 6.67 6.46
N THR A 103 10.46 6.24 7.58
CA THR A 103 10.69 6.87 8.88
C THR A 103 12.12 6.63 9.36
N TRP A 104 12.67 5.45 9.09
CA TRP A 104 14.06 5.13 9.38
C TRP A 104 15.04 6.00 8.59
N ASP A 105 14.80 6.19 7.29
CA ASP A 105 15.62 7.07 6.45
C ASP A 105 15.50 8.54 6.88
N LEU A 106 14.31 8.98 7.29
CA LEU A 106 14.07 10.31 7.87
C LEU A 106 14.81 10.53 9.19
N LEU A 107 14.85 9.52 10.07
CA LEU A 107 15.57 9.57 11.35
C LEU A 107 17.09 9.53 11.19
N ARG A 108 17.60 8.94 10.09
CA ARG A 108 19.02 8.91 9.74
C ARG A 108 19.55 10.24 9.18
N LEU A 109 18.67 11.18 8.82
CA LEU A 109 19.05 12.49 8.31
C LEU A 109 19.53 13.39 9.47
N SER A 110 20.82 13.73 9.48
CA SER A 110 21.40 14.66 10.47
C SER A 110 21.06 16.12 10.13
N PHE A 111 20.33 16.80 11.02
CA PHE A 111 20.04 18.24 10.89
C PHE A 111 21.21 19.08 11.43
N CYS A 112 21.63 20.12 10.70
CA CYS A 112 22.74 21.02 11.11
C CYS A 112 22.30 22.29 11.86
N GLY A 113 21.00 22.51 12.09
CA GLY A 113 20.46 23.72 12.72
C GLY A 113 19.88 23.47 14.13
N PRO A 114 19.58 24.54 14.90
CA PRO A 114 18.90 24.39 16.19
C PRO A 114 17.60 23.61 15.99
N ASN A 115 17.30 22.72 16.94
CA ASN A 115 16.24 21.70 16.91
C ASN A 115 14.81 22.28 16.93
N ILE A 116 14.55 23.32 16.13
CA ILE A 116 13.30 24.10 16.04
C ILE A 116 12.86 24.04 14.58
N ILE A 117 11.89 23.18 14.30
CA ILE A 117 11.40 22.90 12.95
C ILE A 117 10.21 23.82 12.64
N ASN A 118 10.26 24.45 11.46
CA ASN A 118 9.21 25.36 11.02
C ASN A 118 7.89 24.60 10.78
N PRO A 119 6.74 25.11 11.25
CA PRO A 119 5.43 24.44 11.33
C PRO A 119 4.77 24.14 9.98
N TYR A 120 5.26 24.76 8.91
CA TYR A 120 4.70 24.61 7.57
C TYR A 120 5.21 23.37 6.85
N PHE A 121 6.24 22.70 7.39
CA PHE A 121 7.05 21.76 6.64
C PHE A 121 7.16 20.41 7.35
N CYS A 122 6.03 19.70 7.30
CA CYS A 122 5.99 18.25 7.47
C CYS A 122 5.59 17.54 6.16
N ASP A 123 5.91 18.18 5.03
CA ASP A 123 5.96 17.55 3.70
C ASP A 123 7.40 17.10 3.41
N THR A 124 7.62 16.18 2.47
CA THR A 124 8.96 15.68 2.10
C THR A 124 9.80 16.75 1.36
N ASN A 125 9.14 17.61 0.58
CA ASN A 125 9.74 18.65 -0.27
C ASN A 125 10.51 19.81 0.42
N PRO A 126 10.25 20.20 1.67
CA PRO A 126 10.89 21.34 2.32
C PRO A 126 11.78 21.01 3.51
N LEU A 127 11.72 19.79 4.04
CA LEU A 127 12.83 19.17 4.80
C LEU A 127 14.12 19.19 3.96
N LEU A 128 13.96 19.15 2.62
CA LEU A 128 14.99 19.27 1.60
C LEU A 128 15.76 20.62 1.62
N LYS A 129 15.19 21.68 2.18
CA LYS A 129 15.80 23.03 2.17
C LYS A 129 16.61 23.36 3.43
N LEU A 130 16.53 22.51 4.47
CA LEU A 130 17.23 22.69 5.75
C LEU A 130 18.32 21.62 6.04
N ALA A 131 18.41 20.56 5.24
CA ALA A 131 19.45 19.54 5.41
C ALA A 131 20.79 20.04 4.83
N CYS A 132 21.85 20.05 5.65
CA CYS A 132 23.22 20.35 5.22
C CYS A 132 23.90 19.18 4.46
N SER A 133 23.18 18.10 4.15
CA SER A 133 23.73 16.90 3.52
C SER A 133 23.14 16.67 2.13
N ASP A 134 23.99 16.16 1.22
CA ASP A 134 23.74 15.99 -0.20
C ASP A 134 22.40 15.30 -0.53
N THR A 135 21.80 15.76 -1.64
CA THR A 135 20.57 15.21 -2.26
C THR A 135 20.63 13.72 -2.61
N THR A 136 21.78 13.06 -2.44
CA THR A 136 22.00 11.63 -2.62
C THR A 136 21.13 10.79 -1.68
N SER A 137 21.00 11.12 -0.40
CA SER A 137 20.19 10.33 0.56
C SER A 137 18.71 10.25 0.17
N MET A 138 18.13 11.35 -0.33
CA MET A 138 16.76 11.38 -0.84
C MET A 138 16.60 10.52 -2.10
N ARG A 139 17.57 10.61 -3.04
CA ARG A 139 17.57 9.76 -4.24
C ARG A 139 17.62 8.29 -3.88
N PHE A 140 18.40 7.92 -2.85
CA PHE A 140 18.42 6.56 -2.33
C PHE A 140 17.07 6.17 -1.72
N ALA A 141 16.45 7.01 -0.89
CA ALA A 141 15.11 6.74 -0.33
C ALA A 141 14.05 6.54 -1.43
N CYS A 142 13.94 7.46 -2.40
CA CYS A 142 13.03 7.32 -3.53
C CYS A 142 13.24 6.02 -4.32
N ASN A 143 14.50 5.63 -4.55
CA ASN A 143 14.83 4.38 -5.23
C ASN A 143 14.45 3.15 -4.40
N VAL A 144 14.64 3.18 -3.08
CA VAL A 144 14.26 2.11 -2.16
C VAL A 144 12.74 1.95 -2.15
N ILE A 145 11.98 3.05 -2.11
CA ILE A 145 10.51 3.05 -2.12
C ILE A 145 9.99 2.49 -3.43
N TRP A 146 10.51 2.98 -4.56
CA TRP A 146 10.13 2.49 -5.87
C TRP A 146 10.43 0.99 -6.03
N SER A 147 11.62 0.57 -5.57
CA SER A 147 12.01 -0.84 -5.54
C SER A 147 11.07 -1.67 -4.67
N TYR A 148 10.74 -1.19 -3.47
CA TYR A 148 9.83 -1.85 -2.54
C TYR A 148 8.43 -2.04 -3.13
N CYS A 149 7.82 -0.96 -3.63
CA CYS A 149 6.50 -1.00 -4.27
C CYS A 149 6.50 -1.96 -5.46
N HIS A 150 7.55 -1.96 -6.28
CA HIS A 150 7.67 -2.84 -7.43
C HIS A 150 7.83 -4.32 -7.01
N VAL A 151 8.63 -4.61 -5.98
CA VAL A 151 8.80 -5.97 -5.45
C VAL A 151 7.50 -6.48 -4.82
N HIS A 152 6.83 -5.65 -4.01
CA HIS A 152 5.56 -6.01 -3.37
C HIS A 152 4.48 -6.30 -4.42
N LEU A 153 4.32 -5.42 -5.41
CA LEU A 153 3.37 -5.63 -6.51
C LEU A 153 3.68 -6.92 -7.30
N ARG A 154 4.96 -7.19 -7.61
CA ARG A 154 5.36 -8.44 -8.29
C ARG A 154 5.06 -9.67 -7.45
N LEU A 155 5.35 -9.64 -6.15
CA LEU A 155 5.06 -10.74 -5.24
C LEU A 155 3.56 -11.06 -5.24
N VAL A 156 2.73 -10.02 -5.09
CA VAL A 156 1.26 -10.14 -5.10
C VAL A 156 0.77 -10.72 -6.43
N MET A 157 1.25 -10.21 -7.56
CA MET A 157 0.88 -10.73 -8.88
C MET A 157 1.32 -12.18 -9.11
N ASN A 158 2.50 -12.58 -8.64
CA ASN A 158 2.96 -13.96 -8.72
C ASN A 158 2.08 -14.90 -7.90
N VAL A 159 1.73 -14.52 -6.65
CA VAL A 159 0.82 -15.31 -5.80
C VAL A 159 -0.54 -15.50 -6.48
N LEU A 160 -1.08 -14.45 -7.09
CA LEU A 160 -2.35 -14.52 -7.82
C LEU A 160 -2.25 -15.38 -9.09
N SER A 161 -1.12 -15.32 -9.80
CA SER A 161 -0.83 -16.17 -10.95
C SER A 161 -0.72 -17.64 -10.54
N ASP A 162 -0.04 -17.96 -9.44
CA ASP A 162 0.07 -19.33 -8.93
C ASP A 162 -1.28 -19.90 -8.50
N ILE A 163 -2.12 -19.09 -7.83
CA ILE A 163 -3.48 -19.47 -7.44
C ILE A 163 -4.31 -19.77 -8.69
N SER A 164 -4.31 -18.87 -9.69
CA SER A 164 -5.06 -19.08 -10.93
C SER A 164 -4.54 -20.29 -11.73
N CYS A 165 -3.23 -20.50 -11.79
CA CYS A 165 -2.59 -21.62 -12.49
C CYS A 165 -2.86 -22.98 -11.79
N SER A 166 -2.88 -23.00 -10.45
CA SER A 166 -3.29 -24.16 -9.67
C SER A 166 -4.76 -24.54 -9.93
N ILE A 167 -5.64 -23.54 -9.95
CA ILE A 167 -7.07 -23.74 -10.22
C ILE A 167 -7.30 -24.21 -11.66
N MET A 168 -6.66 -23.60 -12.66
CA MET A 168 -6.74 -24.06 -14.05
C MET A 168 -6.28 -25.52 -14.19
N ARG A 169 -5.18 -25.91 -13.54
CA ARG A 169 -4.72 -27.30 -13.52
C ARG A 169 -5.73 -28.24 -12.87
N SER A 170 -6.40 -27.81 -11.79
CA SER A 170 -7.44 -28.61 -11.14
C SER A 170 -8.67 -28.82 -12.02
N VAL A 171 -9.10 -27.78 -12.75
CA VAL A 171 -10.26 -27.87 -13.66
C VAL A 171 -9.92 -28.65 -14.92
N ALA A 172 -8.73 -28.49 -15.49
CA ALA A 172 -8.25 -29.28 -16.62
C ALA A 172 -8.18 -30.77 -16.29
N LYS A 173 -7.76 -31.11 -15.06
CA LYS A 173 -7.88 -32.49 -14.56
C LYS A 173 -9.34 -32.93 -14.49
N ALA A 174 -10.24 -32.17 -13.85
CA ALA A 174 -11.65 -32.56 -13.74
C ALA A 174 -12.36 -32.78 -15.10
N THR A 175 -12.08 -31.94 -16.11
CA THR A 175 -12.62 -32.12 -17.47
C THR A 175 -12.01 -33.31 -18.19
N GLY A 176 -10.73 -33.62 -17.95
CA GLY A 176 -10.10 -34.85 -18.41
C GLY A 176 -10.77 -36.11 -17.85
N TRP A 177 -11.18 -36.09 -16.58
CA TRP A 177 -11.91 -37.21 -15.95
C TRP A 177 -13.34 -37.34 -16.51
N GLN A 178 -14.04 -36.23 -16.77
CA GLN A 178 -15.36 -36.27 -17.44
C GLN A 178 -15.28 -36.81 -18.87
N LYS A 179 -14.23 -36.43 -19.63
CA LYS A 179 -13.99 -36.99 -20.97
C LYS A 179 -13.58 -38.46 -20.93
N ALA A 180 -12.77 -38.87 -19.95
CA ALA A 180 -12.39 -40.27 -19.76
C ALA A 180 -13.60 -41.15 -19.37
N PHE A 181 -14.52 -40.64 -18.54
CA PHE A 181 -15.77 -41.35 -18.21
C PHE A 181 -16.73 -41.47 -19.42
N LEU A 182 -16.82 -40.44 -20.26
CA LEU A 182 -17.68 -40.46 -21.47
C LEU A 182 -17.12 -41.34 -22.61
N LEU A 183 -15.82 -41.63 -22.62
CA LEU A 183 -15.18 -42.55 -23.58
C LEU A 183 -15.16 -44.00 -23.08
N ALA A 184 -15.49 -44.24 -21.81
CA ALA A 184 -15.50 -45.56 -21.19
C ALA A 184 -16.91 -46.20 -21.09
N VAL A 185 -17.95 -45.48 -21.52
CA VAL A 185 -19.34 -45.94 -21.67
C VAL A 185 -19.65 -46.06 -23.16
#